data_AF-A0A554IRE1-F1
#
_entry.id   AF-A0A554IRE1-F1
#
_cell.length_a   1.000
_cell.length_b   1.000
_cell.length_c   1.000
_cell.angle_alpha   90.00
_cell.angle_beta   90.00
_cell.angle_gamma   90.00
#
_symmetry.space_group_name_H-M   'P 1'
#
loop_
_entity.id
_entity.type
_entity.pdbx_description
1 polymer ?
#
loop_
_entity_poly.entity_id
_entity_poly.type
_entity_poly.pdbx_seq_one_letter_code
_entity_poly.pdbx_strand_id
1 'polypeptide(L)'
;MTIKLTAAALFLVTALSGGPIAEMSIAESVSRETETVQVVFIDEPLTLEEYVRAYFADTPILAEIAWCESRFRHLGNDGRIIRGALSGTDVGVMQINEFYHGERAVRLGFDLHTLEGNLAYAKWLYEKEGVLPWRPSERCWQTYEHLARETEKGVTHSD
;
A
#
# COMPACT_ATOMS: atom_id res chain seq x y z
N MET A 1 2.68 35.24 73.39
CA MET A 1 1.23 35.04 73.29
C MET A 1 0.96 34.19 72.06
N THR A 2 0.55 32.94 72.29
CA THR A 2 -0.11 31.96 71.41
C THR A 2 0.37 31.73 69.97
N ILE A 3 0.91 30.52 69.82
CA ILE A 3 1.10 29.67 68.64
C ILE A 3 -0.19 29.51 67.81
N LYS A 4 -0.07 29.38 66.48
CA LYS A 4 -0.96 28.55 65.67
C LYS A 4 -0.17 27.67 64.68
N LEU A 5 -0.22 26.35 64.95
CA LEU A 5 0.00 25.25 64.01
C LEU A 5 -1.09 25.34 62.92
N THR A 6 -0.88 25.00 61.65
CA THR A 6 -0.78 23.67 60.99
C THR A 6 -0.67 24.01 59.48
N ALA A 7 -0.14 23.23 58.55
CA ALA A 7 -0.17 21.79 58.38
C ALA A 7 1.06 21.31 57.59
N ALA A 8 1.61 20.18 58.02
CA ALA A 8 2.61 19.44 57.30
C ALA A 8 1.94 18.68 56.14
N ALA A 9 2.42 18.88 54.91
CA ALA A 9 2.11 17.99 53.80
C ALA A 9 3.12 16.83 53.82
N LEU A 10 2.59 15.67 54.16
CA LEU A 10 3.28 14.39 54.30
C LEU A 10 3.66 13.85 52.90
N PHE A 11 4.96 13.71 52.65
CA PHE A 11 5.48 12.94 51.51
C PHE A 11 5.17 11.47 51.73
N LEU A 12 4.27 10.88 50.93
CA LEU A 12 4.14 9.43 50.85
C LEU A 12 5.22 8.89 49.89
N VAL A 13 6.28 8.33 50.47
CA VAL A 13 7.20 7.44 49.78
C VAL A 13 6.48 6.09 49.61
N THR A 14 6.09 5.74 48.40
CA THR A 14 5.56 4.41 48.10
C THR A 14 6.69 3.39 48.15
N ALA A 15 6.46 2.34 48.93
CA ALA A 15 7.40 1.31 49.27
C ALA A 15 7.86 0.48 48.06
N LEU A 16 9.16 0.22 48.05
CA LEU A 16 9.82 -0.85 47.31
C LEU A 16 9.25 -2.20 47.76
N SER A 17 8.42 -2.83 46.93
CA SER A 17 8.27 -4.29 46.96
C SER A 17 9.32 -4.88 46.03
N GLY A 18 10.49 -5.17 46.61
CA GLY A 18 11.49 -6.02 45.98
C GLY A 18 10.96 -7.43 45.84
N GLY A 19 10.54 -7.79 44.63
CA GLY A 19 10.56 -9.17 44.17
C GLY A 19 11.91 -9.46 43.53
N PRO A 20 12.44 -10.70 43.56
CA PRO A 20 13.61 -11.04 42.76
C PRO A 20 13.23 -10.84 41.29
N ILE A 21 13.78 -9.81 40.66
CA ILE A 21 13.87 -9.76 39.20
C ILE A 21 14.80 -10.90 38.81
N ALA A 22 14.19 -12.04 38.50
CA ALA A 22 14.85 -13.09 37.75
C ALA A 22 15.44 -12.42 36.50
N GLU A 23 16.75 -12.54 36.30
CA GLU A 23 17.38 -12.24 35.02
C GLU A 23 16.76 -13.18 33.99
N MET A 24 15.71 -12.71 33.32
CA MET A 24 15.08 -13.43 32.24
C MET A 24 15.92 -13.19 30.99
N SER A 25 16.97 -14.00 30.88
CA SER A 25 17.68 -14.25 29.63
C SER A 25 16.70 -14.84 28.62
N ILE A 26 16.05 -14.00 27.84
CA ILE A 26 15.48 -14.42 26.56
C ILE A 26 16.51 -14.09 25.49
N ALA A 27 17.46 -15.01 25.33
CA ALA A 27 18.14 -15.20 24.06
C ALA A 27 17.09 -15.79 23.09
N GLU A 28 16.16 -14.95 22.62
CA GLU A 28 15.30 -15.34 21.51
C GLU A 28 16.13 -15.13 20.25
N SER A 29 16.65 -16.23 19.73
CA SER A 29 17.18 -16.30 18.39
C SER A 29 16.03 -16.00 17.44
N VAL A 30 15.81 -14.72 17.16
CA VAL A 30 15.08 -14.27 15.98
C VAL A 30 15.96 -14.71 14.81
N SER A 31 15.70 -15.91 14.33
CA SER A 31 16.18 -16.38 13.04
C SER A 31 15.54 -15.48 12.00
N ARG A 32 16.23 -14.37 11.74
CA ARG A 32 15.97 -13.51 10.60
C ARG A 32 16.20 -14.37 9.37
N GLU A 33 15.12 -14.98 8.88
CA GLU A 33 15.10 -15.54 7.55
C GLU A 33 15.57 -14.43 6.63
N THR A 34 16.76 -14.64 6.08
CA THR A 34 17.36 -13.71 5.14
C THR A 34 16.59 -13.91 3.87
N GLU A 35 15.48 -13.19 3.74
CA GLU A 35 14.71 -13.13 2.51
C GLU A 35 15.68 -12.61 1.45
N THR A 36 16.15 -13.52 0.60
CA THR A 36 17.09 -13.22 -0.45
C THR A 36 16.39 -12.28 -1.41
N VAL A 37 16.68 -10.98 -1.30
CA VAL A 37 16.25 -9.98 -2.27
C VAL A 37 16.91 -10.37 -3.59
N GLN A 38 16.13 -11.02 -4.47
CA GLN A 38 16.53 -11.33 -5.83
C GLN A 38 16.61 -9.99 -6.57
N VAL A 39 17.82 -9.43 -6.64
CA VAL A 39 18.06 -8.22 -7.43
C VAL A 39 18.05 -8.64 -8.89
N VAL A 40 16.93 -8.39 -9.57
CA VAL A 40 16.79 -8.62 -11.00
C VAL A 40 17.56 -7.52 -11.72
N PHE A 41 18.71 -7.88 -12.30
CA PHE A 41 19.42 -7.02 -13.24
C PHE A 41 18.66 -7.06 -14.57
N ILE A 42 18.03 -5.95 -14.94
CA ILE A 42 17.39 -5.82 -16.24
C ILE A 42 18.47 -5.31 -17.19
N ASP A 43 18.86 -6.13 -18.18
CA ASP A 43 19.91 -5.80 -19.15
C ASP A 43 19.45 -4.75 -20.18
N GLU A 44 18.14 -4.51 -20.29
CA GLU A 44 17.51 -3.61 -21.27
C GLU A 44 16.59 -2.58 -20.59
N PRO A 45 16.35 -1.39 -21.18
CA PRO A 45 15.43 -0.42 -20.60
C PRO A 45 14.00 -0.97 -20.60
N LEU A 46 13.43 -1.13 -19.41
CA LEU A 46 12.05 -1.58 -19.23
C LEU A 46 11.07 -0.48 -19.65
N THR A 47 10.07 -0.84 -20.44
CA THR A 47 8.94 0.06 -20.68
C THR A 47 8.07 0.17 -19.43
N LEU A 48 7.31 1.27 -19.30
CA LEU A 48 6.40 1.43 -18.17
C LEU A 48 5.29 0.37 -18.16
N GLU A 49 4.86 -0.12 -19.32
CA GLU A 49 3.94 -1.25 -19.43
C GLU A 49 4.53 -2.52 -18.80
N GLU A 50 5.73 -2.91 -19.22
CA GLU A 50 6.39 -4.11 -18.69
C GLU A 50 6.61 -3.99 -17.18
N TYR A 51 6.99 -2.81 -16.69
CA TYR A 51 7.12 -2.55 -15.25
C TYR A 51 5.80 -2.74 -14.51
N VAL A 52 4.70 -2.16 -15.00
CA VAL A 52 3.38 -2.25 -14.35
C VAL A 52 2.87 -3.70 -14.37
N ARG A 53 3.03 -4.42 -15.48
CA ARG A 53 2.65 -5.83 -15.59
C ARG A 53 3.46 -6.71 -14.65
N ALA A 54 4.76 -6.47 -14.53
CA ALA A 54 5.61 -7.19 -13.58
C ALA A 54 5.24 -6.87 -12.13
N TYR A 55 4.98 -5.59 -11.82
CA TYR A 55 4.57 -5.15 -10.48
C TYR A 55 3.25 -5.79 -10.04
N PHE A 56 2.30 -5.97 -10.96
CA PHE A 56 1.01 -6.61 -10.71
C PHE A 56 0.94 -8.06 -11.19
N ALA A 57 2.06 -8.79 -11.26
CA ALA A 57 2.07 -10.17 -11.72
C ALA A 57 1.11 -11.08 -10.93
N ASP A 58 1.00 -10.87 -9.62
CA ASP A 58 0.08 -11.62 -8.73
C ASP A 58 -1.37 -11.14 -8.79
N THR A 59 -1.64 -10.00 -9.42
CA THR A 59 -2.98 -9.41 -9.54
C THR A 59 -3.17 -8.78 -10.93
N PRO A 60 -3.17 -9.59 -12.01
CA PRO A 60 -3.07 -9.09 -13.38
C PRO A 60 -4.16 -8.10 -13.78
N ILE A 61 -5.35 -8.18 -13.16
CA ILE A 61 -6.45 -7.24 -13.39
C ILE A 61 -6.05 -5.79 -13.10
N LEU A 62 -5.13 -5.52 -12.17
CA LEU A 62 -4.64 -4.17 -11.89
C LEU A 62 -3.79 -3.61 -13.04
N ALA A 63 -3.06 -4.47 -13.78
CA ALA A 63 -2.37 -4.02 -14.99
C ALA A 63 -3.36 -3.67 -16.12
N GLU A 64 -4.46 -4.42 -16.24
CA GLU A 64 -5.51 -4.12 -17.22
C GLU A 64 -6.28 -2.83 -16.86
N ILE A 65 -6.52 -2.60 -15.57
CA ILE A 65 -7.04 -1.31 -15.08
C ILE A 65 -6.07 -0.19 -15.43
N ALA A 66 -4.76 -0.34 -15.16
CA ALA A 66 -3.75 0.67 -15.51
C ALA A 66 -3.74 1.01 -17.01
N TRP A 67 -3.88 0.00 -17.87
CA TRP A 67 -4.05 0.22 -19.30
C TRP A 67 -5.29 1.06 -19.59
N CYS A 68 -6.43 0.68 -19.01
CA CYS A 68 -7.70 1.35 -19.21
C CYS A 68 -7.70 2.81 -18.74
N GLU A 69 -7.09 3.08 -17.59
CA GLU A 69 -7.03 4.39 -16.95
C GLU A 69 -6.09 5.37 -17.65
N SER A 70 -4.90 4.91 -18.05
CA SER A 70 -3.84 5.84 -18.51
C SER A 70 -3.11 5.43 -19.78
N ARG A 71 -3.32 4.20 -20.25
CA ARG A 71 -2.48 3.52 -21.25
C ARG A 71 -1.03 3.43 -20.77
N PHE A 72 -0.85 3.00 -19.51
CA PHE A 72 0.45 2.91 -18.83
C PHE A 72 1.24 4.22 -18.82
N ARG A 73 0.58 5.37 -18.69
CA ARG A 73 1.25 6.67 -18.58
C ARG A 73 1.12 7.20 -17.17
N HIS A 74 2.25 7.56 -16.56
CA HIS A 74 2.25 8.28 -15.30
C HIS A 74 2.46 9.79 -15.50
N LEU A 75 3.29 10.15 -16.49
CA LEU A 75 3.62 11.53 -16.85
C LEU A 75 3.06 11.91 -18.22
N GLY A 76 2.70 13.17 -18.39
CA GLY A 76 2.37 13.79 -19.66
C GLY A 76 3.61 14.19 -20.44
N ASN A 77 3.41 14.72 -21.64
CA ASN A 77 4.49 15.16 -22.52
C ASN A 77 5.29 16.34 -21.95
N ASP A 78 4.73 17.06 -20.96
CA ASP A 78 5.37 18.16 -20.24
C ASP A 78 6.14 17.69 -18.99
N GLY A 79 6.22 16.38 -18.76
CA GLY A 79 6.89 15.79 -17.59
C GLY A 79 6.10 15.92 -16.29
N ARG A 80 4.89 16.47 -16.32
CA ARG A 80 4.01 16.53 -15.14
C ARG A 80 3.17 15.27 -15.04
N ILE A 81 2.71 14.96 -13.84
CA ILE A 81 1.81 13.82 -13.61
C ILE A 81 0.53 14.01 -14.40
N ILE A 82 0.08 12.94 -15.07
CA ILE A 82 -1.17 12.98 -15.79
C ILE A 82 -2.33 13.15 -14.82
N ARG A 83 -3.29 13.98 -15.23
CA ARG A 83 -4.54 14.18 -14.52
C ARG A 83 -5.71 13.74 -15.40
N GLY A 84 -6.77 13.24 -14.78
CA GLY A 84 -7.97 12.80 -15.47
C GLY A 84 -8.57 13.89 -16.36
N ALA A 85 -9.03 13.49 -17.55
CA ALA A 85 -9.64 14.42 -18.50
C ALA A 85 -11.01 14.92 -18.02
N LEU A 86 -11.76 14.08 -17.29
CA LEU A 86 -13.08 14.40 -16.76
C LEU A 86 -13.00 14.99 -15.34
N SER A 87 -12.07 14.49 -14.52
CA SER A 87 -11.78 15.04 -13.20
C SER A 87 -10.29 15.30 -13.04
N GLY A 88 -9.94 16.56 -12.75
CA GLY A 88 -8.56 16.94 -12.46
C GLY A 88 -8.01 16.32 -11.16
N THR A 89 -8.83 15.60 -10.41
CA THR A 89 -8.44 14.91 -9.16
C THR A 89 -7.92 13.49 -9.37
N ASP A 90 -8.07 12.90 -10.56
CA ASP A 90 -7.56 11.55 -10.82
C ASP A 90 -6.08 11.65 -11.23
N VAL A 91 -5.18 10.93 -10.56
CA VAL A 91 -3.73 11.11 -10.75
C VAL A 91 -2.99 9.84 -11.16
N GLY A 92 -2.01 10.02 -12.06
CA GLY A 92 -1.00 9.03 -12.40
C GLY A 92 -1.54 7.82 -13.15
N VAL A 93 -0.76 6.74 -13.15
CA VAL A 93 -0.97 5.56 -14.00
C VAL A 93 -2.26 4.80 -13.64
N MET A 94 -2.66 4.83 -12.37
CA MET A 94 -3.88 4.20 -11.87
C MET A 94 -5.07 5.16 -11.79
N GLN A 95 -4.89 6.43 -12.20
CA GLN A 95 -5.91 7.49 -12.15
C GLN A 95 -6.67 7.51 -10.80
N ILE A 96 -5.94 7.43 -9.69
CA ILE A 96 -6.53 7.39 -8.34
C ILE A 96 -7.12 8.76 -8.02
N ASN A 97 -8.39 8.79 -7.62
CA ASN A 97 -9.07 10.03 -7.28
C ASN A 97 -8.61 10.60 -5.93
N GLU A 98 -7.88 11.71 -5.95
CA GLU A 98 -7.32 12.35 -4.76
C GLU A 98 -8.38 12.86 -3.77
N PHE A 99 -9.58 13.22 -4.26
CA PHE A 99 -10.65 13.70 -3.38
C PHE A 99 -11.13 12.59 -2.42
N TYR A 100 -11.24 11.36 -2.91
CA TYR A 100 -11.66 10.21 -2.09
C TYR A 100 -10.50 9.55 -1.35
N HIS A 101 -9.31 9.55 -1.94
CA HIS A 101 -8.21 8.69 -1.52
C HIS A 101 -6.98 9.43 -0.99
N GLY A 102 -6.80 10.70 -1.32
CA GLY A 102 -5.58 11.47 -1.04
C GLY A 102 -5.23 11.53 0.44
N GLU A 103 -6.20 11.90 1.30
CA GLU A 103 -5.97 11.99 2.75
C GLU A 103 -5.61 10.62 3.35
N ARG A 104 -6.23 9.54 2.85
CA ARG A 104 -5.94 8.18 3.30
C ARG A 104 -4.57 7.71 2.84
N ALA A 105 -4.20 8.00 1.59
CA ALA A 105 -2.88 7.67 1.05
C ALA A 105 -1.76 8.30 1.88
N VAL A 106 -1.89 9.60 2.20
CA VAL A 106 -0.95 10.32 3.07
C VAL A 106 -0.83 9.66 4.44
N ARG A 107 -1.95 9.34 5.10
CA ARG A 107 -1.92 8.68 6.42
C ARG A 107 -1.24 7.30 6.40
N LEU A 108 -1.33 6.60 5.28
CA LEU A 108 -0.70 5.28 5.09
C LEU A 108 0.74 5.38 4.58
N GLY A 109 1.24 6.58 4.29
CA GLY A 109 2.61 6.81 3.81
C GLY A 109 2.79 6.62 2.30
N PHE A 110 1.71 6.60 1.51
CA PHE A 110 1.79 6.53 0.05
C PHE A 110 1.78 7.92 -0.57
N ASP A 111 2.74 8.18 -1.46
CA ASP A 111 2.71 9.36 -2.33
C ASP A 111 2.12 9.03 -3.70
N LEU A 112 0.86 9.41 -3.92
CA LEU A 112 0.12 9.16 -5.17
C LEU A 112 0.74 9.83 -6.40
N HIS A 113 1.62 10.81 -6.20
CA HIS A 113 2.31 11.54 -7.26
C HIS A 113 3.59 10.85 -7.73
N THR A 114 4.05 9.83 -7.02
CA THR A 114 5.14 8.96 -7.47
C THR A 114 4.59 7.74 -8.18
N LEU A 115 5.33 7.18 -9.14
CA LEU A 115 4.94 5.93 -9.78
C LEU A 115 4.74 4.81 -8.75
N GLU A 116 5.71 4.65 -7.85
CA GLU A 116 5.71 3.59 -6.84
C GLU A 116 4.55 3.76 -5.85
N GLY A 117 4.34 4.96 -5.31
CA GLY A 117 3.23 5.20 -4.38
C GLY A 117 1.85 5.08 -5.05
N ASN A 118 1.72 5.45 -6.33
CA ASN A 118 0.48 5.27 -7.10
C ASN A 118 0.15 3.77 -7.29
N LEU A 119 1.13 2.95 -7.65
CA LEU A 119 0.96 1.50 -7.81
C LEU A 119 0.71 0.80 -6.47
N ALA A 120 1.49 1.14 -5.44
CA ALA A 120 1.36 0.55 -4.12
C ALA A 120 0.01 0.88 -3.47
N TYR A 121 -0.46 2.12 -3.60
CA TYR A 121 -1.78 2.49 -3.13
C TYR A 121 -2.89 1.78 -3.91
N ALA A 122 -2.76 1.61 -5.23
CA ALA A 122 -3.75 0.86 -6.00
C ALA A 122 -3.84 -0.60 -5.56
N LYS A 123 -2.69 -1.25 -5.28
CA LYS A 123 -2.68 -2.60 -4.71
C LYS A 123 -3.40 -2.64 -3.36
N TRP A 124 -3.05 -1.74 -2.44
CA TRP A 124 -3.71 -1.63 -1.14
C TRP A 124 -5.21 -1.39 -1.28
N LEU A 125 -5.60 -0.50 -2.18
CA LEU A 125 -7.00 -0.14 -2.41
C LEU A 125 -7.80 -1.32 -2.96
N TYR A 126 -7.22 -2.07 -3.90
CA TYR A 126 -7.82 -3.29 -4.44
C TYR A 126 -8.01 -4.37 -3.37
N GLU A 127 -7.04 -4.54 -2.46
CA GLU A 127 -7.19 -5.48 -1.33
C GLU A 127 -8.37 -5.12 -0.41
N LYS A 128 -8.78 -3.85 -0.35
CA LYS A 128 -9.88 -3.39 0.51
C LYS A 128 -11.22 -3.28 -0.21
N GLU A 129 -11.21 -2.85 -1.46
CA GLU A 129 -12.41 -2.43 -2.20
C GLU A 129 -12.58 -3.18 -3.53
N GLY A 130 -11.66 -4.09 -3.87
CA GLY A 130 -11.63 -4.79 -5.16
C GLY A 130 -11.52 -3.80 -6.31
N VAL A 131 -12.28 -4.05 -7.38
CA VAL A 131 -12.29 -3.20 -8.58
C VAL A 131 -13.22 -1.97 -8.49
N LEU A 132 -13.96 -1.82 -7.39
CA LEU A 132 -15.01 -0.79 -7.26
C LEU A 132 -14.54 0.65 -7.55
N PRO A 133 -13.34 1.08 -7.12
CA PRO A 133 -12.87 2.44 -7.40
C PRO A 133 -12.70 2.74 -8.90
N TRP A 134 -12.47 1.70 -9.71
CA TRP A 134 -12.28 1.80 -11.17
C TRP A 134 -13.51 1.39 -11.97
N ARG A 135 -14.67 1.27 -11.32
CA ARG A 135 -15.94 0.92 -11.98
C ARG A 135 -16.29 1.82 -13.17
N PRO A 136 -16.02 3.13 -13.18
CA PRO A 136 -16.30 3.98 -14.36
C PRO A 136 -15.62 3.49 -15.65
N SER A 137 -14.49 2.78 -15.55
CA SER A 137 -13.77 2.19 -16.68
C SER A 137 -14.04 0.69 -16.89
N GLU A 138 -15.01 0.09 -16.18
CA GLU A 138 -15.28 -1.36 -16.18
C GLU A 138 -15.40 -1.96 -17.58
N ARG A 139 -16.05 -1.25 -18.50
CA ARG A 139 -16.25 -1.71 -19.88
C ARG A 139 -14.95 -1.97 -20.63
N CYS A 140 -13.84 -1.35 -20.21
CA CYS A 140 -12.54 -1.52 -20.80
C CYS A 140 -11.80 -2.75 -20.26
N TRP A 141 -11.86 -3.03 -18.96
CA TRP A 141 -11.07 -4.09 -18.33
C TRP A 141 -11.86 -5.38 -17.98
N GLN A 142 -13.19 -5.33 -17.91
CA GLN A 142 -14.02 -6.48 -17.48
C GLN A 142 -13.83 -7.74 -18.34
N THR A 143 -13.49 -7.58 -19.63
CA THR A 143 -13.23 -8.72 -20.53
C THR A 143 -12.07 -9.58 -20.04
N TYR A 144 -11.07 -8.97 -19.39
CA TYR A 144 -9.92 -9.68 -18.86
C TYR A 144 -10.23 -10.42 -17.54
N GLU A 145 -11.13 -9.88 -16.72
CA GLU A 145 -11.60 -10.54 -15.49
C GLU A 145 -12.30 -11.88 -15.81
N HIS A 146 -13.14 -11.89 -16.84
CA HIS A 146 -13.82 -13.10 -17.30
C HIS A 146 -12.83 -14.16 -17.81
N LEU A 147 -11.82 -13.75 -18.59
CA LEU A 147 -10.78 -14.65 -19.10
C LEU A 147 -9.94 -15.27 -17.98
N ALA A 148 -9.52 -14.47 -16.99
CA ALA A 148 -8.77 -14.97 -15.83
C ALA A 148 -9.56 -16.07 -15.08
N ARG A 149 -10.84 -15.80 -14.79
CA ARG A 149 -11.73 -16.77 -14.12
C ARG A 149 -12.00 -18.03 -14.95
N GLU A 150 -12.03 -17.94 -16.27
CA GLU A 150 -12.19 -19.10 -17.16
C GLU A 150 -10.92 -19.95 -17.21
N THR A 151 -9.74 -19.33 -17.25
CA THR A 151 -8.45 -20.04 -17.21
C THR A 151 -8.24 -20.79 -15.90
N GLU A 152 -8.59 -20.19 -14.76
CA GLU A 152 -8.51 -20.86 -13.45
C GLU A 152 -9.43 -22.08 -13.37
N LYS A 153 -10.65 -21.99 -13.91
CA LYS A 153 -11.59 -23.13 -13.94
C LYS A 153 -11.12 -24.25 -14.87
N GLY A 154 -10.53 -23.91 -16.01
CA GLY A 154 -10.00 -24.89 -16.97
C GLY A 154 -8.83 -25.72 -16.42
N VAL A 155 -8.02 -25.16 -15.53
CA VAL A 155 -6.91 -25.87 -14.87
C VAL A 155 -7.42 -26.95 -13.90
N THR A 156 -8.58 -26.75 -13.26
CA THR A 156 -9.14 -27.68 -12.26
C THR A 156 -9.85 -28.92 -12.82
N HIS A 157 -9.96 -29.07 -14.14
CA HIS A 157 -10.72 -30.16 -14.79
C HIS A 157 -9.85 -31.06 -15.70
N SER A 158 -8.53 -30.98 -15.55
CA SER A 158 -7.57 -31.81 -16.31
C SER A 158 -6.72 -32.67 -15.36
N ASP A 159 -7.34 -33.47 -14.51
CA ASP A 159 -6.70 -34.55 -13.72
C ASP A 159 -7.61 -35.78 -13.65
#